data_AF-A0A7V3CZQ7-F1
#
_entry.id   AF-A0A7V3CZQ7-F1
#
_cell.length_a   1.000
_cell.length_b   1.000
_cell.length_c   1.000
_cell.angle_alpha   90.00
_cell.angle_beta   90.00
_cell.angle_gamma   90.00
#
_symmetry.space_group_name_H-M   'P 1'
#
loop_
_entity.id
_entity.type
_entity.pdbx_description
1 polymer ?
#
loop_
_entity_poly.entity_id
_entity_poly.type
_entity_poly.pdbx_seq_one_letter_code
_entity_poly.pdbx_strand_id
1 'polypeptide(L)'
;MKKYLLSIVLVVAVLSISISAQTFKSDVSKRGTTAAPFLTIGQGARSIGMGSAFVGVTNDVSSIYWNPSGLTKAEGVLIMFDHTLWIADIKYNFLAASYNLGDLGTIGVSFLSSNIGEMKVTTVEQPTGTGETFSANDMAISLAYAIQLTDRFAIGFNPKFIYQSIWKMSATAFALDLGVQYVTPFDDAVLAMSISNFGTKMQLLGN
;
A
#
# COMPACT_ATOMS: atom_id res chain seq x y z
N MET A 1 -43.55 -10.82 -16.89
CA MET A 1 -42.89 -9.91 -17.85
C MET A 1 -42.81 -8.46 -17.34
N LYS A 2 -43.91 -7.81 -16.93
CA LYS A 2 -43.89 -6.40 -16.44
C LYS A 2 -42.99 -6.13 -15.22
N LYS A 3 -42.85 -7.07 -14.27
CA LYS A 3 -41.99 -6.91 -13.08
C LYS A 3 -40.49 -6.82 -13.42
N TYR A 4 -40.01 -7.68 -14.32
CA TYR A 4 -38.61 -7.65 -14.78
C TYR A 4 -38.32 -6.41 -15.65
N LEU A 5 -39.30 -5.94 -16.42
CA LEU A 5 -39.18 -4.71 -17.20
C LEU A 5 -38.98 -3.49 -16.29
N LEU A 6 -39.72 -3.41 -15.18
CA LEU A 6 -39.58 -2.34 -14.20
C LEU A 6 -38.21 -2.37 -13.50
N SER A 7 -37.72 -3.56 -13.11
CA SER A 7 -36.40 -3.73 -12.52
C SER A 7 -35.27 -3.35 -13.49
N ILE A 8 -35.38 -3.71 -14.78
CA ILE A 8 -34.39 -3.32 -15.81
C ILE A 8 -34.37 -1.81 -16.00
N VAL A 9 -35.54 -1.16 -16.07
CA VAL A 9 -35.62 0.30 -16.18
C VAL A 9 -35.04 0.99 -14.95
N LEU A 10 -35.25 0.44 -13.75
CA LEU A 10 -34.68 0.98 -12.52
C LEU A 10 -33.15 0.86 -12.50
N VAL A 11 -32.61 -0.29 -12.91
CA VAL A 11 -31.15 -0.51 -13.02
C VAL A 11 -30.52 0.43 -14.05
N VAL A 12 -31.17 0.61 -15.21
CA VAL A 12 -30.70 1.53 -16.26
C VAL A 12 -30.77 2.99 -15.79
N ALA A 13 -31.83 3.38 -15.05
CA ALA A 13 -31.95 4.72 -14.49
C ALA A 13 -30.86 5.01 -13.44
N VAL A 14 -30.54 4.05 -12.56
CA VAL A 14 -29.45 4.16 -11.59
C VAL A 14 -28.07 4.24 -12.26
N LEU A 15 -27.84 3.44 -13.31
CA LEU A 15 -26.62 3.51 -14.12
C LEU A 15 -26.47 4.84 -14.87
N SER A 16 -27.59 5.43 -15.32
CA SER A 16 -27.61 6.71 -16.05
C SER A 16 -27.32 7.90 -15.15
N ILE A 17 -27.75 7.86 -13.89
CA ILE A 17 -27.46 8.91 -12.89
C ILE A 17 -25.96 8.92 -12.53
N SER A 18 -25.30 7.75 -12.55
CA SER A 18 -23.86 7.62 -12.27
C SER A 18 -22.97 8.20 -13.38
N ILE A 19 -23.44 8.27 -14.63
CA ILE A 19 -22.67 8.80 -15.76
C ILE A 19 -22.62 10.34 -15.73
N SER A 20 -23.71 10.99 -15.31
CA SER A 20 -23.78 12.46 -15.23
C SER A 20 -23.05 13.05 -14.00
N ALA A 21 -22.70 12.23 -13.01
CA ALA A 21 -21.97 12.66 -11.81
C ALA A 21 -20.44 12.76 -12.03
N GLN A 22 -19.93 12.31 -13.17
CA GLN A 22 -18.50 12.35 -13.49
C GLN A 22 -18.08 13.67 -14.16
N THR A 23 -18.38 14.81 -13.53
CA THR A 23 -17.59 16.02 -13.83
C THR A 23 -16.19 15.79 -13.29
N PHE A 24 -15.25 15.42 -14.15
CA PHE A 24 -13.82 15.40 -13.85
C PHE A 24 -13.39 16.83 -13.50
N LYS A 25 -13.43 17.18 -12.20
CA LYS A 25 -12.73 18.37 -11.70
C LYS A 25 -11.24 18.08 -11.78
N SER A 26 -10.61 18.56 -12.84
CA SER A 26 -9.18 18.42 -13.12
C SER A 26 -8.29 19.37 -12.30
N ASP A 27 -8.85 20.37 -11.63
CA ASP A 27 -8.11 21.29 -10.76
C ASP A 27 -8.13 20.85 -9.29
N VAL A 28 -7.28 19.87 -8.97
CA VAL A 28 -6.89 19.58 -7.58
C VAL A 28 -5.71 20.49 -7.23
N SER A 29 -5.99 21.75 -6.87
CA SER A 29 -4.96 22.75 -6.53
C SER A 29 -4.25 22.49 -5.19
N LYS A 30 -4.82 21.65 -4.33
CA LYS A 30 -4.25 21.25 -3.03
C LYS A 30 -3.88 19.78 -3.04
N ARG A 31 -2.87 19.41 -3.82
CA ARG A 31 -2.23 18.10 -3.69
C ARG A 31 -1.40 18.11 -2.41
N GLY A 32 -1.68 17.19 -1.49
CA GLY A 32 -0.81 16.95 -0.36
C GLY A 32 0.54 16.48 -0.88
N THR A 33 1.55 17.35 -0.86
CA THR A 33 2.92 16.94 -1.16
C THR A 33 3.38 16.02 -0.04
N THR A 34 3.66 14.77 -0.39
CA THR A 34 4.16 13.75 0.54
C THR A 34 5.62 13.43 0.20
N ALA A 35 6.42 13.19 1.24
CA ALA A 35 7.66 12.44 1.11
C ALA A 35 7.34 10.94 0.94
N ALA A 36 8.31 10.14 0.52
CA ALA A 36 8.18 8.69 0.34
C ALA A 36 6.96 8.25 -0.52
N PRO A 37 6.77 8.78 -1.74
CA PRO A 37 5.65 8.40 -2.61
C PRO A 37 5.66 6.91 -2.99
N PHE A 38 6.81 6.23 -2.89
CA PHE A 38 6.95 4.79 -3.13
C PHE A 38 6.04 3.94 -2.22
N LEU A 39 5.66 4.45 -1.04
CA LEU A 39 4.74 3.80 -0.10
C LEU A 39 3.27 3.84 -0.54
N THR A 40 2.96 4.46 -1.68
CA THR A 40 1.61 4.50 -2.26
C THR A 40 1.43 3.45 -3.36
N ILE A 41 2.51 2.87 -3.86
CA ILE A 41 2.47 1.82 -4.88
C ILE A 41 2.14 0.51 -4.19
N GLY A 42 0.93 0.00 -4.44
CA GLY A 42 0.42 -1.24 -3.85
C GLY A 42 1.32 -2.44 -4.11
N GLN A 43 1.34 -3.38 -3.17
CA GLN A 43 2.18 -4.58 -3.23
C GLN A 43 1.33 -5.86 -3.26
N GLY A 44 1.75 -6.83 -4.09
CA GLY A 44 1.11 -8.13 -4.25
C GLY A 44 0.11 -8.16 -5.42
N ALA A 45 0.31 -9.10 -6.34
CA ALA A 45 -0.51 -9.25 -7.55
C ALA A 45 -2.03 -9.35 -7.27
N ARG A 46 -2.44 -10.05 -6.20
CA ARG A 46 -3.85 -10.20 -5.82
C ARG A 46 -4.49 -8.88 -5.39
N SER A 47 -3.79 -8.09 -4.57
CA SER A 47 -4.30 -6.82 -4.08
C SER A 47 -4.41 -5.79 -5.21
N ILE A 48 -3.39 -5.73 -6.07
CA ILE A 48 -3.34 -4.86 -7.25
C ILE A 48 -4.43 -5.27 -8.25
N GLY A 49 -4.62 -6.57 -8.50
CA GLY A 49 -5.68 -7.09 -9.37
C GLY A 49 -7.10 -6.76 -8.89
N MET A 50 -7.28 -6.48 -7.60
CA MET A 50 -8.53 -5.98 -7.01
C MET A 50 -8.65 -4.45 -7.05
N GLY A 51 -7.79 -3.76 -7.80
CA GLY A 51 -7.78 -2.30 -7.87
C GLY A 51 -7.36 -1.65 -6.55
N SER A 52 -6.45 -2.29 -5.80
CA SER A 52 -5.98 -1.84 -4.48
C SER A 52 -7.06 -1.84 -3.38
N ALA A 53 -8.23 -2.43 -3.63
CA ALA A 53 -9.32 -2.54 -2.66
C ALA A 53 -9.16 -3.79 -1.76
N PHE A 54 -8.10 -3.83 -0.96
CA PHE A 54 -7.68 -5.07 -0.27
C PHE A 54 -7.88 -5.08 1.26
N VAL A 55 -8.08 -3.93 1.90
CA VAL A 55 -8.10 -3.76 3.38
C VAL A 55 -9.01 -4.73 4.15
N GLY A 56 -10.16 -5.11 3.58
CA GLY A 56 -11.14 -6.00 4.24
C GLY A 56 -10.96 -7.49 3.96
N VAL A 57 -10.16 -7.85 2.96
CA VAL A 57 -9.98 -9.24 2.51
C VAL A 57 -8.54 -9.74 2.72
N THR A 58 -7.73 -8.97 3.46
CA THR A 58 -6.34 -9.35 3.76
C THR A 58 -6.31 -10.62 4.60
N ASN A 59 -5.60 -11.63 4.11
CA ASN A 59 -5.49 -12.95 4.75
C ASN A 59 -4.18 -13.68 4.40
N ASP A 60 -3.17 -12.95 3.94
CA ASP A 60 -1.86 -13.47 3.57
C ASP A 60 -0.73 -12.53 4.05
N VAL A 61 0.52 -12.82 3.70
CA VAL A 61 1.69 -12.02 4.10
C VAL A 61 1.62 -10.57 3.61
N SER A 62 0.92 -10.29 2.50
CA SER A 62 0.75 -8.92 2.01
C SER A 62 -0.10 -8.06 2.95
N SER A 63 -0.79 -8.67 3.92
CA SER A 63 -1.48 -7.97 5.01
C SER A 63 -0.56 -7.01 5.76
N ILE A 64 0.75 -7.31 5.85
CA ILE A 64 1.74 -6.41 6.47
C ILE A 64 1.74 -5.02 5.79
N TYR A 65 1.54 -4.96 4.48
CA TYR A 65 1.48 -3.71 3.72
C TYR A 65 0.08 -3.05 3.78
N TRP A 66 -1.00 -3.83 3.67
CA TRP A 66 -2.35 -3.31 3.48
C TRP A 66 -3.13 -3.09 4.79
N ASN A 67 -3.14 -4.09 5.66
CA ASN A 67 -3.86 -4.07 6.92
C ASN A 67 -3.27 -5.14 7.85
N PRO A 68 -2.45 -4.77 8.85
CA PRO A 68 -1.73 -5.75 9.66
C PRO A 68 -2.66 -6.68 10.44
N SER A 69 -3.91 -6.30 10.71
CA SER A 69 -4.86 -7.20 11.39
C SER A 69 -5.19 -8.46 10.59
N GLY A 70 -5.12 -8.42 9.26
CA GLY A 70 -5.36 -9.63 8.45
C GLY A 70 -4.27 -10.68 8.57
N LEU A 71 -3.13 -10.35 9.18
CA LEU A 71 -2.08 -11.31 9.45
C LEU A 71 -2.53 -12.41 10.42
N THR A 72 -3.58 -12.20 11.22
CA THR A 72 -4.15 -13.26 12.08
C THR A 72 -4.71 -14.44 11.28
N LYS A 73 -5.07 -14.21 10.00
CA LYS A 73 -5.59 -15.24 9.09
C LYS A 73 -4.48 -15.95 8.31
N ALA A 74 -3.22 -15.55 8.48
CA ALA A 74 -2.09 -16.23 7.87
C ALA A 74 -1.83 -17.55 8.62
N GLU A 75 -2.02 -18.68 7.95
CA GLU A 75 -1.80 -19.99 8.54
C GLU A 75 -0.36 -20.47 8.34
N GLY A 76 0.31 -20.86 9.43
CA GLY A 76 1.66 -21.40 9.40
C GLY A 76 2.75 -20.37 9.07
N VAL A 77 3.75 -20.82 8.31
CA VAL A 77 4.86 -19.99 7.83
C VAL A 77 4.60 -19.63 6.39
N LEU A 78 4.43 -18.35 6.11
CA LEU A 78 4.19 -17.84 4.76
C LEU A 78 5.32 -16.90 4.37
N ILE A 79 5.73 -16.98 3.12
CA ILE A 79 6.76 -16.12 2.53
C ILE A 79 6.22 -15.62 1.18
N MET A 80 6.45 -14.35 0.89
CA MET A 80 6.05 -13.73 -0.36
C MET A 80 7.20 -12.89 -0.92
N PHE A 81 7.42 -13.01 -2.22
CA PHE A 81 8.29 -12.15 -2.99
C PHE A 81 7.50 -11.59 -4.18
N ASP A 82 7.53 -10.27 -4.34
CA ASP A 82 6.89 -9.54 -5.43
C ASP A 82 7.93 -8.64 -6.10
N HIS A 83 7.95 -8.69 -7.44
CA HIS A 83 8.75 -7.81 -8.26
C HIS A 83 7.83 -7.11 -9.25
N THR A 84 7.81 -5.78 -9.17
CA THR A 84 6.96 -4.95 -10.02
C THR A 84 7.82 -4.00 -10.84
N LEU A 85 7.73 -4.12 -12.17
CA LEU A 85 8.23 -3.11 -13.10
C LEU A 85 7.17 -2.03 -13.26
N TRP A 86 7.49 -0.83 -12.81
CA TRP A 86 6.62 0.32 -12.87
C TRP A 86 6.99 1.22 -14.05
N ILE A 87 6.19 2.26 -14.28
CA ILE A 87 6.44 3.22 -15.36
C ILE A 87 7.82 3.87 -15.20
N ALA A 88 8.45 4.22 -16.34
CA ALA A 88 9.79 4.81 -16.40
C ALA A 88 10.89 3.90 -15.80
N ASP A 89 10.76 2.58 -16.00
CA ASP A 89 11.73 1.55 -15.59
C ASP A 89 12.03 1.52 -14.08
N ILE A 90 11.13 2.09 -13.28
CA ILE A 90 11.23 2.05 -11.82
C ILE A 90 10.93 0.62 -11.35
N LYS A 91 11.79 0.08 -10.50
CA LYS A 91 11.65 -1.30 -10.01
C LYS A 91 11.27 -1.27 -8.54
N TYR A 92 10.17 -1.96 -8.23
CA TYR A 92 9.75 -2.23 -6.86
C TYR A 92 10.01 -3.69 -6.53
N ASN A 93 10.61 -3.95 -5.37
CA ASN A 93 10.74 -5.31 -4.84
C ASN A 93 10.18 -5.34 -3.43
N PHE A 94 9.25 -6.25 -3.19
CA PHE A 94 8.66 -6.49 -1.90
C PHE A 94 8.93 -7.92 -1.46
N LEU A 95 9.57 -8.07 -0.31
CA LEU A 95 9.80 -9.35 0.34
C LEU A 95 9.13 -9.31 1.70
N ALA A 96 8.40 -10.36 2.04
CA ALA A 96 7.75 -10.44 3.33
C ALA A 96 7.64 -11.89 3.80
N ALA A 97 7.62 -12.06 5.12
CA ALA A 97 7.43 -13.35 5.75
C ALA A 97 6.60 -13.20 7.03
N SER A 98 5.82 -14.22 7.35
CA SER A 98 5.04 -14.28 8.59
C SER A 98 5.14 -15.64 9.25
N TYR A 99 4.98 -15.63 10.57
CA TYR A 99 4.95 -16.82 11.40
C TYR A 99 3.80 -16.73 12.39
N ASN A 100 2.86 -17.68 12.30
CA ASN A 100 1.74 -17.79 13.21
C ASN A 100 2.16 -18.52 14.50
N LEU A 101 1.99 -17.86 15.65
CA LEU A 101 2.35 -18.36 16.99
C LEU A 101 1.15 -19.03 17.69
N GLY A 102 0.09 -19.36 16.95
CA GLY A 102 -1.17 -19.87 17.50
C GLY A 102 -1.90 -18.78 18.28
N ASP A 103 -2.32 -19.12 19.51
CA ASP A 103 -3.10 -18.23 20.37
C ASP A 103 -2.37 -16.93 20.78
N LEU A 104 -1.03 -16.90 20.63
CA LEU A 104 -0.23 -15.71 20.89
C LEU A 104 -0.29 -14.68 19.75
N GLY A 105 -0.93 -14.99 18.64
CA GLY A 105 -1.05 -14.12 17.46
C GLY A 105 -0.04 -14.47 16.37
N THR A 106 0.17 -13.54 15.43
CA THR A 106 1.04 -13.73 14.27
C THR A 106 2.02 -12.58 14.17
N ILE A 107 3.29 -12.91 13.95
CA ILE A 107 4.35 -11.94 13.68
C ILE A 107 4.70 -11.94 12.20
N GLY A 108 5.19 -10.81 11.71
CA GLY A 108 5.66 -10.68 10.33
C GLY A 108 6.78 -9.66 10.19
N VAL A 109 7.53 -9.80 9.11
CA VAL A 109 8.55 -8.84 8.69
C VAL A 109 8.35 -8.56 7.21
N SER A 110 8.55 -7.31 6.79
CA SER A 110 8.60 -6.97 5.38
C SER A 110 9.73 -6.01 5.05
N PHE A 111 10.16 -6.10 3.80
CA PHE A 111 11.13 -5.23 3.16
C PHE A 111 10.56 -4.80 1.81
N LEU A 112 10.37 -3.50 1.65
CA LEU A 112 10.00 -2.86 0.39
C LEU A 112 11.19 -2.05 -0.09
N SER A 113 11.54 -2.18 -1.36
CA SER A 113 12.54 -1.33 -2.02
C SER A 113 12.00 -0.78 -3.32
N SER A 114 12.44 0.43 -3.65
CA SER A 114 12.21 1.09 -4.94
C SER A 114 13.55 1.62 -5.45
N ASN A 115 13.86 1.35 -6.72
CA ASN A 115 15.05 1.86 -7.37
C ASN A 115 14.66 2.50 -8.70
N ILE A 116 15.03 3.76 -8.84
CA ILE A 116 15.08 4.48 -10.10
C ILE A 116 16.55 4.42 -10.52
N GLY A 117 16.85 3.70 -11.59
CA GLY A 117 18.21 3.44 -12.04
C GLY A 117 19.04 4.72 -12.27
N GLU A 118 20.31 4.57 -12.65
CA GLU A 118 21.16 5.73 -12.90
C GLU A 118 20.68 6.56 -14.10
N MET A 119 20.53 7.86 -13.85
CA MET A 119 20.18 8.87 -14.84
C MET A 119 21.32 9.88 -14.97
N LYS A 120 21.55 10.38 -16.19
CA LYS A 120 22.53 11.44 -16.41
C LYS A 120 22.00 12.76 -15.89
N VAL A 121 22.86 13.53 -15.21
CA VAL A 121 22.57 14.92 -14.88
C VAL A 121 22.70 15.74 -16.16
N THR A 122 21.67 16.53 -16.50
CA THR A 122 21.65 17.40 -17.69
C THR A 122 21.41 18.85 -17.28
N THR A 123 22.10 19.79 -17.92
CA THR A 123 21.82 21.23 -17.78
C THR A 123 21.42 21.83 -19.13
N VAL A 124 21.02 23.10 -19.14
CA VAL A 124 20.69 23.83 -20.38
C VAL A 124 21.93 23.90 -21.31
N GLU A 125 23.11 24.02 -20.72
CA GLU A 125 24.40 24.09 -21.43
C GLU A 125 24.90 22.70 -21.85
N GLN A 126 24.52 21.64 -21.12
CA GLN A 126 24.94 20.26 -21.37
C GLN A 126 23.73 19.31 -21.44
N PRO A 127 22.92 19.37 -22.53
CA PRO A 127 21.69 18.58 -22.64
C PRO A 127 21.93 17.07 -22.83
N THR A 128 23.13 16.68 -23.27
CA THR A 128 23.51 15.27 -23.43
C THR A 128 24.13 14.65 -22.18
N GLY A 129 24.27 15.43 -21.11
CA GLY A 129 24.84 15.03 -19.83
C GLY A 129 26.08 15.84 -19.44
N THR A 130 26.20 16.14 -18.16
CA THR A 130 27.36 16.83 -17.56
C THR A 130 28.56 15.90 -17.32
N GLY A 131 28.36 14.59 -17.43
CA GLY A 131 29.31 13.55 -17.02
C GLY A 131 29.01 12.96 -15.63
N GLU A 132 28.12 13.59 -14.86
CA GLU A 132 27.62 13.06 -13.60
C GLU A 132 26.36 12.21 -13.80
N THR A 133 26.18 11.19 -12.95
CA THR A 133 24.93 10.43 -12.84
C THR A 133 24.30 10.63 -11.47
N PHE A 134 22.99 10.42 -11.38
CA PHE A 134 22.25 10.37 -10.13
C PHE A 134 21.27 9.20 -10.15
N SER A 135 20.99 8.67 -8.96
CA SER A 135 20.00 7.62 -8.75
C SER A 135 19.06 8.02 -7.60
N ALA A 136 17.90 7.38 -7.55
CA ALA A 136 17.02 7.45 -6.38
C ALA A 136 16.74 6.04 -5.86
N ASN A 137 16.90 5.86 -4.55
CA ASN A 137 16.68 4.59 -3.87
C ASN A 137 15.82 4.83 -2.65
N ASP A 138 14.75 4.06 -2.53
CA ASP A 138 13.87 4.07 -1.38
C ASP A 138 13.82 2.67 -0.77
N MET A 139 13.67 2.62 0.55
CA MET A 139 13.38 1.38 1.25
C MET A 139 12.45 1.62 2.45
N ALA A 140 11.66 0.61 2.75
CA ALA A 140 10.94 0.51 4.01
C ALA A 140 11.09 -0.89 4.60
N ILE A 141 11.43 -0.95 5.88
CA ILE A 141 11.46 -2.17 6.66
C ILE A 141 10.32 -2.10 7.67
N SER A 142 9.56 -3.18 7.81
CA SER A 142 8.48 -3.24 8.79
C SER A 142 8.51 -4.51 9.62
N LEU A 143 8.02 -4.39 10.84
CA LEU A 143 7.72 -5.52 11.73
C LEU A 143 6.25 -5.46 12.05
N ALA A 144 5.52 -6.54 11.81
CA ALA A 144 4.10 -6.62 12.08
C ALA A 144 3.82 -7.60 13.23
N TYR A 145 2.82 -7.27 14.03
CA TYR A 145 2.21 -8.17 14.99
C TYR A 145 0.70 -8.03 14.90
N ALA A 146 -0.01 -9.15 14.90
CA ALA A 146 -1.46 -9.18 14.86
C ALA A 146 -1.99 -10.23 15.82
N ILE A 147 -3.12 -9.94 16.46
CA ILE A 147 -3.76 -10.86 17.41
C ILE A 147 -5.28 -10.86 17.21
N GLN A 148 -5.84 -12.06 17.27
CA GLN A 148 -7.28 -12.28 17.27
C GLN A 148 -7.76 -12.10 18.73
N LEU A 149 -8.48 -11.01 19.02
CA LEU A 149 -8.95 -10.70 20.38
C LEU A 149 -10.23 -11.46 20.74
N THR A 150 -11.06 -11.75 19.75
CA THR A 150 -12.27 -12.58 19.86
C THR A 150 -12.43 -13.36 18.57
N ASP A 151 -13.34 -14.34 18.51
CA ASP A 151 -13.64 -15.12 17.29
C ASP A 151 -14.00 -14.27 16.06
N ARG A 152 -14.32 -12.98 16.27
CA ARG A 152 -14.77 -12.07 15.21
C ARG A 152 -13.98 -10.78 15.12
N PHE A 153 -13.07 -10.48 16.06
CA PHE A 153 -12.35 -9.22 16.10
C PHE A 153 -10.84 -9.43 16.16
N ALA A 154 -10.13 -8.82 15.20
CA ALA A 154 -8.68 -8.85 15.09
C ALA A 154 -8.10 -7.44 15.07
N ILE A 155 -6.92 -7.28 15.66
CA ILE A 155 -6.14 -6.04 15.62
C ILE A 155 -4.73 -6.33 15.13
N GLY A 156 -4.09 -5.33 14.54
CA GLY A 156 -2.71 -5.42 14.07
C GLY A 156 -1.94 -4.11 14.23
N PHE A 157 -0.64 -4.26 14.39
CA PHE A 157 0.33 -3.20 14.65
C PHE A 157 1.56 -3.44 13.76
N ASN A 158 2.04 -2.41 13.05
CA ASN A 158 3.15 -2.54 12.11
C ASN A 158 4.07 -1.30 12.12
N PRO A 159 5.06 -1.24 13.02
CA PRO A 159 6.11 -0.23 12.99
C PRO A 159 6.95 -0.36 11.73
N LYS A 160 7.32 0.80 11.17
CA LYS A 160 8.07 0.94 9.92
C LYS A 160 9.23 1.91 10.08
N PHE A 161 10.38 1.53 9.54
CA PHE A 161 11.48 2.42 9.27
C PHE A 161 11.52 2.70 7.76
N ILE A 162 11.56 3.97 7.40
CA ILE A 162 11.51 4.45 6.01
C ILE A 162 12.80 5.20 5.74
N TYR A 163 13.43 4.90 4.61
CA TYR A 163 14.61 5.60 4.11
C TYR A 163 14.42 5.94 2.64
N GLN A 164 14.86 7.12 2.25
CA GLN A 164 14.88 7.59 0.88
C GLN A 164 16.18 8.33 0.63
N SER A 165 16.78 8.09 -0.54
CA SER A 165 17.89 8.87 -1.04
C SER A 165 17.69 9.25 -2.49
N ILE A 166 18.14 10.45 -2.83
CA ILE A 166 18.16 10.94 -4.19
C ILE A 166 19.40 11.79 -4.38
N TRP A 167 20.27 11.38 -5.31
CA TRP A 167 21.55 12.03 -5.57
C TRP A 167 22.40 12.23 -4.30
N LYS A 168 22.50 13.48 -3.79
CA LYS A 168 23.26 13.87 -2.59
C LYS A 168 22.39 14.13 -1.36
N MET A 169 21.09 13.81 -1.44
CA MET A 169 20.14 14.03 -0.36
C MET A 169 19.63 12.71 0.20
N SER A 170 19.35 12.68 1.50
CA SER A 170 18.73 11.54 2.16
C SER A 170 17.71 11.97 3.21
N ALA A 171 16.77 11.09 3.52
CA ALA A 171 15.77 11.28 4.55
C ALA A 171 15.42 9.95 5.22
N THR A 172 15.14 10.02 6.51
CA THR A 172 14.63 8.88 7.28
C THR A 172 13.34 9.28 8.00
N ALA A 173 12.49 8.29 8.26
CA ALA A 173 11.31 8.46 9.07
C ALA A 173 10.95 7.16 9.80
N PHE A 174 10.32 7.31 10.95
CA PHE A 174 9.62 6.23 11.63
C PHE A 174 8.13 6.42 11.45
N ALA A 175 7.44 5.33 11.15
CA ALA A 175 5.99 5.31 11.01
C ALA A 175 5.39 4.08 11.67
N LEU A 176 4.08 4.11 11.83
CA LEU A 176 3.29 3.04 12.38
C LEU A 176 2.04 2.84 11.53
N ASP A 177 1.71 1.58 11.26
CA ASP A 177 0.40 1.20 10.78
C ASP A 177 -0.40 0.48 11.86
N LEU A 178 -1.71 0.77 11.88
CA LEU A 178 -2.68 0.14 12.75
C LEU A 178 -3.80 -0.43 11.90
N GLY A 179 -4.20 -1.64 12.22
CA GLY A 179 -5.22 -2.37 11.48
C GLY A 179 -6.27 -2.97 12.40
N VAL A 180 -7.52 -2.98 11.97
CA VAL A 180 -8.59 -3.73 12.62
C VAL A 180 -9.45 -4.46 11.58
N GLN A 181 -9.97 -5.62 11.97
CA GLN A 181 -10.95 -6.40 11.21
C GLN A 181 -12.03 -6.93 12.14
N TYR A 182 -13.28 -6.81 11.72
CA TYR A 182 -14.46 -7.29 12.42
C TYR A 182 -15.35 -8.09 11.48
N VAL A 183 -15.60 -9.35 11.81
CA VAL A 183 -16.54 -10.23 11.10
C VAL A 183 -17.93 -10.05 11.70
N THR A 184 -18.83 -9.46 10.92
CA THR A 184 -20.18 -9.18 11.39
C THR A 184 -21.02 -10.47 11.47
N PRO A 185 -22.08 -10.50 12.29
CA PRO A 185 -23.05 -11.60 12.29
C PRO A 185 -23.95 -11.68 11.06
N PHE A 186 -23.85 -10.73 10.13
CA PHE A 186 -24.68 -10.67 8.94
C PHE A 186 -23.90 -11.23 7.75
N ASP A 187 -24.13 -12.51 7.43
CA ASP A 187 -23.48 -13.25 6.34
C ASP A 187 -21.93 -13.15 6.33
N ASP A 188 -21.32 -13.16 7.51
CA ASP A 188 -19.86 -13.05 7.70
C ASP A 188 -19.22 -11.86 6.97
N ALA A 189 -19.99 -10.79 6.73
CA ALA A 189 -19.45 -9.59 6.11
C ALA A 189 -18.34 -9.00 6.97
N VAL A 190 -17.21 -8.63 6.35
CA VAL A 190 -16.02 -8.13 7.05
C VAL A 190 -16.00 -6.60 6.97
N LEU A 191 -15.98 -5.96 8.14
CA LEU A 191 -15.66 -4.54 8.30
C LEU A 191 -14.19 -4.42 8.68
N ALA A 192 -13.45 -3.56 8.01
CA ALA A 192 -12.03 -3.39 8.26
C ALA A 192 -11.62 -1.94 8.14
N MET A 193 -10.62 -1.55 8.92
CA MET A 193 -10.02 -0.22 8.87
C MET A 193 -8.51 -0.36 9.01
N SER A 194 -7.77 0.44 8.26
CA SER A 194 -6.32 0.49 8.27
C SER A 194 -5.88 1.94 8.27
N ILE A 195 -5.02 2.31 9.20
CA ILE A 195 -4.33 3.60 9.26
C ILE A 195 -2.88 3.29 8.94
N SER A 196 -2.38 3.81 7.82
CA SER A 196 -1.03 3.55 7.33
C SER A 196 -0.14 4.79 7.37
N ASN A 197 1.15 4.59 7.57
CA ASN A 197 2.21 5.60 7.50
C ASN A 197 2.04 6.75 8.51
N PHE A 198 1.45 6.48 9.68
CA PHE A 198 1.32 7.48 10.74
C PHE A 198 2.65 7.62 11.47
N GLY A 199 3.35 8.75 11.30
CA GLY A 199 4.74 8.85 11.73
C GLY A 199 5.34 10.24 11.76
N THR A 200 6.67 10.26 11.91
CA THR A 200 7.46 11.49 11.88
C THR A 200 7.45 12.13 10.51
N LYS A 201 7.54 13.47 10.46
CA LYS A 201 7.78 14.16 9.19
C LYS A 201 9.13 13.75 8.62
N MET A 202 9.20 13.71 7.30
CA MET A 202 10.38 13.32 6.56
C MET A 202 10.89 14.51 5.75
N GLN A 203 12.18 14.79 5.85
CA GLN A 203 12.83 15.92 5.18
C GLN A 203 14.12 15.43 4.51
N LEU A 204 14.27 15.74 3.22
CA LEU A 204 15.51 15.49 2.49
C LEU A 204 16.56 16.51 2.93
N LEU A 205 17.64 16.00 3.52
CA LEU A 205 18.82 16.78 3.90
C LEU A 205 19.95 16.45 2.94
N GLY A 206 20.56 17.49 2.38
CA GLY A 206 21.76 17.36 1.55
C GLY A 206 23.02 17.25 2.40
N ASN A 207 23.99 16.50 1.89
CA ASN A 207 25.36 16.48 2.43
C ASN A 207 26.19 17.66 1.89
#